data_AF-A0A356KFP1-F1
#
_entry.id   AF-A0A356KFP1-F1
#
_cell.length_a   1.000
_cell.length_b   1.000
_cell.length_c   1.000
_cell.angle_alpha   90.00
_cell.angle_beta   90.00
_cell.angle_gamma   90.00
#
_symmetry.space_group_name_H-M   'P 1'
#
loop_
_entity.id
_entity.type
_entity.pdbx_description
1 polymer ?
#
loop_
_entity_poly.entity_id
_entity_poly.type
_entity_poly.pdbx_seq_one_letter_code
_entity_poly.pdbx_strand_id
1 'polypeptide(L)'
;MTRLLLPGALACALLFAAAPAARAQGIDRERLVELVVANAKAQARKKWGRELVPQVRNGRDRKAYAHMRRLIDHAKISVNFEDAPFDECLDFLRDVTGLNIVLSKEAQKAYAEEELSLRLKKVKLKSVLELMIDKLGKDIRYGYRHGVLWIGLRGEIKDRLVLRFYDVSDIVNKKPDFPAPKLGLDGLKWGDDE
;
A
#
# COMPACT_ATOMS: atom_id res chain seq x y z
N MET A 1 -38.07 33.03 57.94
CA MET A 1 -39.43 32.45 58.03
C MET A 1 -39.83 32.04 56.61
N THR A 2 -39.59 30.78 56.19
CA THR A 2 -40.60 29.68 56.01
C THR A 2 -41.72 30.06 55.03
N ARG A 3 -42.07 29.36 53.94
CA ARG A 3 -42.02 27.96 53.46
C ARG A 3 -42.29 27.99 51.91
N LEU A 4 -41.62 27.18 51.08
CA LEU A 4 -42.04 25.87 50.52
C LEU A 4 -43.11 25.94 49.38
N LEU A 5 -42.77 25.47 48.16
CA LEU A 5 -43.51 24.49 47.33
C LEU A 5 -43.13 24.57 45.81
N LEU A 6 -42.41 23.55 45.34
CA LEU A 6 -42.52 22.99 43.97
C LEU A 6 -43.84 22.17 43.89
N PRO A 7 -44.48 21.92 42.73
CA PRO A 7 -43.92 21.17 41.57
C PRO A 7 -44.41 21.74 40.20
N GLY A 8 -43.89 21.43 39.01
CA GLY A 8 -43.93 20.14 38.31
C GLY A 8 -44.71 20.24 36.97
N ALA A 9 -44.03 19.91 35.86
CA ALA A 9 -44.56 19.35 34.60
C ALA A 9 -45.00 20.26 33.42
N LEU A 10 -44.60 19.79 32.21
CA LEU A 10 -45.02 20.12 30.84
C LEU A 10 -44.62 21.52 30.31
N ALA A 11 -44.02 21.70 29.13
CA ALA A 11 -44.22 20.97 27.90
C ALA A 11 -42.93 20.89 27.05
N CYS A 12 -42.62 19.67 26.64
CA CYS A 12 -41.80 19.35 25.50
C CYS A 12 -42.63 19.69 24.24
N ALA A 13 -42.23 20.68 23.45
CA ALA A 13 -42.86 20.95 22.15
C ALA A 13 -41.90 21.65 21.18
N LEU A 14 -41.57 20.88 20.14
CA LEU A 14 -41.27 21.30 18.77
C LEU A 14 -39.87 21.89 18.53
N LEU A 15 -38.91 21.05 18.12
CA LEU A 15 -38.70 20.47 16.79
C LEU A 15 -37.77 21.34 15.93
N PHE A 16 -36.62 20.72 15.63
CA PHE A 16 -35.91 20.85 14.37
C PHE A 16 -35.48 22.26 13.96
N ALA A 17 -34.49 22.79 14.68
CA ALA A 17 -33.54 23.71 14.05
C ALA A 17 -32.77 22.91 12.98
N ALA A 18 -33.16 23.12 11.73
CA ALA A 18 -32.51 22.55 10.56
C ALA A 18 -31.00 22.73 10.65
N ALA A 19 -30.26 21.62 10.72
CA ALA A 19 -28.81 21.65 10.56
C ALA A 19 -28.51 22.35 9.23
N PRO A 20 -27.70 23.42 9.19
CA PRO A 20 -27.34 24.04 7.94
C PRO A 20 -26.65 22.98 7.10
N ALA A 21 -27.21 22.71 5.91
CA ALA A 21 -26.59 21.85 4.92
C ALA A 21 -25.16 22.33 4.71
N ALA A 22 -24.20 21.59 5.25
CA ALA A 22 -22.79 21.84 5.06
C ALA A 22 -22.52 21.70 3.56
N ARG A 23 -22.54 22.83 2.84
CA ARG A 23 -22.01 22.93 1.49
C ARG A 23 -20.64 22.27 1.53
N ALA A 24 -20.43 21.27 0.69
CA ALA A 24 -19.10 20.73 0.42
C ALA A 24 -18.26 21.88 -0.16
N GLN A 25 -17.62 22.66 0.72
CA GLN A 25 -16.67 23.67 0.32
C GLN A 25 -15.51 22.90 -0.33
N GLY A 26 -15.25 23.20 -1.60
CA GLY A 26 -14.09 22.66 -2.30
C GLY A 26 -12.85 22.90 -1.45
N ILE A 27 -12.03 21.86 -1.29
CA ILE A 27 -10.82 21.97 -0.49
C ILE A 27 -9.88 22.95 -1.21
N ASP A 28 -9.47 24.02 -0.53
CA ASP A 28 -8.48 24.97 -1.03
C ASP A 28 -7.19 24.25 -1.47
N ARG A 29 -6.62 24.66 -2.59
CA ARG A 29 -5.45 24.01 -3.21
C ARG A 29 -4.29 23.86 -2.24
N GLU A 30 -4.06 24.85 -1.39
CA GLU A 30 -2.99 24.87 -0.38
C GLU A 30 -3.21 23.80 0.69
N ARG A 31 -4.44 23.72 1.22
CA ARG A 31 -4.84 22.70 2.20
C ARG A 31 -4.80 21.30 1.61
N LEU A 32 -5.12 21.15 0.33
CA LEU A 32 -5.01 19.87 -0.38
C LEU A 32 -3.54 19.42 -0.49
N VAL A 33 -2.63 20.34 -0.85
CA VAL A 33 -1.19 20.05 -0.90
C VAL A 33 -0.67 19.62 0.48
N GLU A 34 -1.07 20.34 1.53
CA GLU A 34 -0.69 20.00 2.91
C GLU A 34 -1.18 18.59 3.31
N LEU A 35 -2.44 18.27 3.04
CA LEU A 35 -3.03 16.95 3.32
C LEU A 35 -2.34 15.83 2.53
N VAL A 36 -1.97 16.08 1.27
CA VAL A 36 -1.21 15.12 0.46
C VAL A 36 0.18 14.89 1.07
N VAL A 37 0.89 15.96 1.44
CA VAL A 37 2.23 15.85 2.02
C VAL A 37 2.19 15.19 3.41
N ALA A 38 1.23 15.54 4.26
CA ALA A 38 1.05 14.95 5.58
C ALA A 38 0.73 13.45 5.47
N ASN A 39 -0.17 13.07 4.57
CA ASN A 39 -0.49 11.67 4.31
C ASN A 39 0.68 10.92 3.69
N ALA A 40 1.42 11.51 2.75
CA ALA A 40 2.62 10.90 2.18
C ALA A 40 3.66 10.58 3.27
N LYS A 41 3.92 11.55 4.18
CA LYS A 41 4.83 11.37 5.32
C LYS A 41 4.32 10.33 6.34
N ALA A 42 3.02 10.33 6.63
CA ALA A 42 2.41 9.37 7.57
C ALA A 42 2.37 7.94 7.00
N GLN A 43 2.09 7.79 5.70
CA GLN A 43 2.11 6.50 4.99
C GLN A 43 3.54 5.94 4.89
N ALA A 44 4.54 6.81 4.63
CA ALA A 44 5.95 6.44 4.62
C ALA A 44 6.40 5.83 5.96
N ARG A 45 5.87 6.33 7.09
CA ARG A 45 6.16 5.79 8.43
C ARG A 45 5.51 4.43 8.72
N LYS A 46 4.38 4.10 8.07
CA LYS A 46 3.50 2.99 8.50
C LYS A 46 3.58 1.74 7.62
N LYS A 47 4.05 1.84 6.37
CA LYS A 47 3.93 0.74 5.39
C LYS A 47 5.18 0.44 4.55
N TRP A 48 6.21 1.26 4.64
CA TRP A 48 7.41 1.07 3.80
C TRP A 48 8.43 0.23 4.57
N GLY A 49 8.39 -1.08 4.34
CA GLY A 49 9.48 -1.98 4.70
C GLY A 49 10.77 -1.65 3.93
N ARG A 50 11.80 -2.49 4.05
CA ARG A 50 13.06 -2.30 3.29
C ARG A 50 12.89 -2.49 1.77
N GLU A 51 11.73 -3.02 1.35
CA GLU A 51 11.33 -3.17 -0.05
C GLU A 51 10.85 -1.83 -0.64
N LEU A 52 11.42 -1.45 -1.78
CA LEU A 52 11.05 -0.25 -2.52
C LEU A 52 9.87 -0.49 -3.45
N VAL A 53 9.14 0.60 -3.72
CA VAL A 53 8.09 0.58 -4.74
C VAL A 53 8.70 0.17 -6.08
N PRO A 54 8.18 -0.90 -6.71
CA PRO A 54 8.75 -1.44 -7.94
C PRO A 54 8.55 -0.46 -9.09
N GLN A 55 9.63 -0.19 -9.84
CA GLN A 55 9.60 0.69 -11.01
C GLN A 55 9.21 -0.12 -12.27
N VAL A 56 7.95 -0.57 -12.33
CA VAL A 56 7.42 -1.31 -13.50
C VAL A 56 6.98 -0.32 -14.57
N ARG A 57 7.76 -0.17 -15.66
CA ARG A 57 7.47 0.81 -16.73
C ARG A 57 6.57 0.22 -17.81
N ASN A 58 6.85 -1.02 -18.24
CA ASN A 58 6.22 -1.64 -19.40
C ASN A 58 5.54 -2.99 -19.10
N GLY A 59 4.73 -3.50 -20.04
CA GLY A 59 4.07 -4.81 -19.92
C GLY A 59 5.04 -6.00 -19.84
N ARG A 60 6.20 -5.94 -20.51
CA ARG A 60 7.28 -6.94 -20.36
C ARG A 60 7.83 -6.94 -18.93
N ASP A 61 8.09 -5.77 -18.38
CA ASP A 61 8.59 -5.59 -17.02
C ASP A 61 7.60 -6.13 -15.98
N ARG A 62 6.29 -6.12 -16.27
CA ARG A 62 5.27 -6.68 -15.39
C ARG A 62 5.39 -8.20 -15.26
N LYS A 63 5.63 -8.92 -16.36
CA LYS A 63 5.81 -10.39 -16.32
C LYS A 63 7.10 -10.75 -15.56
N ALA A 64 8.20 -10.06 -15.86
CA ALA A 64 9.47 -10.25 -15.15
C ALA A 64 9.34 -9.93 -13.65
N TYR A 65 8.67 -8.84 -13.30
CA TYR A 65 8.39 -8.48 -11.91
C TYR A 65 7.56 -9.56 -11.21
N ALA A 66 6.49 -10.06 -11.84
CA ALA A 66 5.66 -11.10 -11.27
C ALA A 66 6.44 -12.41 -11.06
N HIS A 67 7.32 -12.77 -11.98
CA HIS A 67 8.19 -13.94 -11.85
C HIS A 67 9.16 -13.78 -10.68
N MET A 68 9.89 -12.67 -10.61
CA MET A 68 10.82 -12.39 -9.52
C MET A 68 10.10 -12.32 -8.16
N ARG A 69 8.93 -11.67 -8.10
CA ARG A 69 8.14 -11.59 -6.86
C ARG A 69 7.73 -12.97 -6.34
N ARG A 70 7.32 -13.87 -7.24
CA ARG A 70 6.99 -15.26 -6.88
C ARG A 70 8.20 -16.00 -6.30
N LEU A 71 9.38 -15.82 -6.89
CA LEU A 71 10.62 -16.43 -6.39
C LEU A 71 10.96 -15.91 -5.00
N ILE A 72 10.93 -14.59 -4.79
CA ILE A 72 11.21 -13.99 -3.47
C ILE A 72 10.23 -14.49 -2.39
N ASP A 73 8.94 -14.57 -2.71
CA ASP A 73 7.91 -14.94 -1.73
C ASP A 73 7.85 -16.45 -1.44
N HIS A 74 8.17 -17.31 -2.42
CA HIS A 74 7.96 -18.76 -2.32
C HIS A 74 9.23 -19.62 -2.34
N ALA A 75 10.35 -19.16 -2.90
CA ALA A 75 11.57 -19.95 -2.94
C ALA A 75 12.10 -20.18 -1.52
N LYS A 76 12.45 -21.43 -1.21
CA LYS A 76 13.05 -21.82 0.06
C LYS A 76 14.49 -22.23 -0.18
N ILE A 77 15.40 -21.59 0.55
CA ILE A 77 16.84 -21.84 0.44
C ILE A 77 17.41 -22.17 1.82
N SER A 78 18.54 -22.86 1.82
CA SER A 78 19.35 -23.06 3.02
C SER A 78 20.70 -22.43 2.74
N VAL A 79 21.17 -21.57 3.64
CA VAL A 79 22.42 -20.82 3.50
C VAL A 79 23.29 -21.10 4.72
N ASN A 80 24.60 -21.23 4.48
CA ASN A 80 25.60 -21.27 5.52
C ASN A 80 26.75 -20.35 5.10
N PHE A 81 26.72 -19.13 5.62
CA PHE A 81 27.78 -18.14 5.44
C PHE A 81 28.56 -18.06 6.74
N GLU A 82 29.87 -18.30 6.66
CA GLU A 82 30.82 -18.21 7.77
C GLU A 82 31.83 -17.14 7.36
N ASP A 83 31.65 -15.92 7.87
CA ASP A 83 32.47 -14.73 7.60
C ASP A 83 32.71 -14.49 6.10
N ALA A 84 31.65 -14.68 5.30
CA ALA A 84 31.69 -14.46 3.86
C ALA A 84 31.40 -12.99 3.53
N PRO A 85 32.10 -12.38 2.55
CA PRO A 85 31.82 -11.02 2.13
C PRO A 85 30.42 -10.92 1.51
N PHE A 86 29.79 -9.76 1.65
CA PHE A 86 28.41 -9.57 1.18
C PHE A 86 28.23 -9.80 -0.33
N ASP A 87 29.23 -9.44 -1.14
CA ASP A 87 29.16 -9.64 -2.60
C ASP A 87 29.09 -11.12 -2.98
N GLU A 88 29.92 -11.97 -2.35
CA GLU A 88 29.88 -13.42 -2.53
C GLU A 88 28.55 -14.03 -2.05
N CYS A 89 28.00 -13.52 -0.95
CA CYS A 89 26.69 -13.94 -0.47
C CYS A 89 25.59 -13.62 -1.49
N LEU A 90 25.66 -12.47 -2.17
CA LEU A 90 24.72 -12.11 -3.22
C LEU A 90 24.90 -12.96 -4.48
N ASP A 91 26.14 -13.29 -4.85
CA ASP A 91 26.43 -14.16 -5.99
C ASP A 91 25.91 -15.58 -5.75
N PHE A 92 26.09 -16.13 -4.54
CA PHE A 92 25.46 -17.39 -4.16
C PHE A 92 23.94 -17.36 -4.33
N LEU A 93 23.29 -16.25 -3.92
CA LEU A 93 21.85 -16.10 -4.12
C LEU A 93 21.47 -16.04 -5.61
N ARG A 94 22.28 -15.41 -6.46
CA ARG A 94 22.06 -15.39 -7.92
C ARG A 94 22.12 -16.80 -8.49
N ASP A 95 23.14 -17.57 -8.12
CA ASP A 95 23.36 -18.92 -8.65
C ASP A 95 22.26 -19.90 -8.24
N VAL A 96 21.84 -19.84 -6.97
CA VAL A 96 20.80 -20.76 -6.45
C VAL A 96 19.40 -20.39 -6.95
N THR A 97 19.11 -19.09 -7.12
CA THR A 97 17.75 -18.62 -7.43
C THR A 97 17.54 -18.31 -8.91
N GLY A 98 18.61 -18.12 -9.68
CA GLY A 98 18.57 -17.65 -11.07
C GLY A 98 18.08 -16.20 -11.20
N LEU A 99 18.05 -15.43 -10.11
CA LEU A 99 17.61 -14.03 -10.12
C LEU A 99 18.76 -13.12 -10.54
N ASN A 100 18.43 -12.13 -11.39
CA ASN A 100 19.34 -11.04 -11.70
C ASN A 100 19.34 -10.05 -10.53
N ILE A 101 20.39 -10.05 -9.73
CA ILE A 101 20.59 -9.14 -8.59
C ILE A 101 21.71 -8.17 -8.95
N VAL A 102 21.50 -6.87 -8.72
CA VAL A 102 22.48 -5.82 -9.00
C VAL A 102 22.63 -4.93 -7.77
N LEU A 103 23.87 -4.76 -7.33
CA LEU A 103 24.23 -3.84 -6.27
C LEU A 103 24.56 -2.45 -6.86
N SER A 104 24.10 -1.37 -6.22
CA SER A 104 24.49 -0.03 -6.61
C SER A 104 25.97 0.24 -6.31
N LYS A 105 26.60 1.13 -7.09
CA LYS A 105 28.01 1.49 -6.90
C LYS A 105 28.30 2.06 -5.50
N GLU A 106 27.38 2.86 -4.96
CA GLU A 106 27.55 3.43 -3.62
C GLU A 106 27.39 2.35 -2.53
N ALA A 107 26.44 1.43 -2.70
CA ALA A 107 26.25 0.31 -1.79
C ALA A 107 27.42 -0.69 -1.84
N GLN A 108 27.99 -0.92 -3.02
CA GLN A 108 29.19 -1.75 -3.17
C GLN A 108 30.39 -1.15 -2.43
N LYS A 109 30.63 0.15 -2.58
CA LYS A 109 31.71 0.83 -1.85
C LYS A 109 31.55 0.81 -0.34
N ALA A 110 30.31 0.85 0.15
CA ALA A 110 30.04 0.92 1.57
C ALA A 110 30.04 -0.45 2.26
N TYR A 111 29.65 -1.52 1.55
CA TYR A 111 29.32 -2.80 2.19
C TYR A 111 29.89 -4.05 1.50
N ALA A 112 30.61 -3.93 0.39
CA ALA A 112 31.13 -5.12 -0.30
C ALA A 112 32.07 -5.95 0.58
N GLU A 113 32.87 -5.30 1.42
CA GLU A 113 33.85 -5.93 2.31
C GLU A 113 33.29 -6.30 3.69
N GLU A 114 32.01 -6.01 3.97
CA GLU A 114 31.42 -6.43 5.24
C GLU A 114 31.18 -7.94 5.25
N GLU A 115 31.77 -8.59 6.25
CA GLU A 115 31.64 -10.02 6.49
C GLU A 115 30.29 -10.34 7.14
N LEU A 116 29.66 -11.41 6.66
CA LEU A 116 28.39 -11.88 7.16
C LEU A 116 28.46 -13.34 7.60
N SER A 117 28.21 -13.55 8.89
CA SER A 117 27.91 -14.87 9.43
C SER A 117 26.40 -15.08 9.53
N LEU A 118 25.87 -16.04 8.77
CA LEU A 118 24.45 -16.39 8.74
C LEU A 118 24.22 -17.85 8.39
N ARG A 119 23.55 -18.58 9.28
CA ARG A 119 23.19 -19.99 9.09
C ARG A 119 21.69 -20.19 9.16
N LEU A 120 21.07 -20.54 8.04
CA LEU A 120 19.61 -20.73 7.92
C LEU A 120 19.28 -22.01 7.15
N LYS A 121 18.21 -22.69 7.55
CA LYS A 121 17.76 -23.95 6.93
C LYS A 121 16.31 -23.86 6.48
N LYS A 122 16.06 -24.12 5.18
CA LYS A 122 14.72 -24.13 4.55
C LYS A 122 13.91 -22.86 4.81
N VAL A 123 14.55 -21.70 4.72
CA VAL A 123 13.92 -20.38 4.96
C VAL A 123 13.52 -19.74 3.63
N LYS A 124 12.45 -18.93 3.63
CA LYS A 124 12.02 -18.19 2.44
C LYS A 124 13.10 -17.20 2.00
N LEU A 125 13.32 -17.08 0.69
CA LEU A 125 14.29 -16.16 0.11
C LEU A 125 14.11 -14.72 0.61
N LYS A 126 12.85 -14.25 0.68
CA LYS A 126 12.52 -12.96 1.29
C LYS A 126 13.12 -12.75 2.67
N SER A 127 12.93 -13.72 3.56
CA SER A 127 13.41 -13.63 4.94
C SER A 127 14.93 -13.72 5.02
N VAL A 128 15.57 -14.50 4.15
CA VAL A 128 17.04 -14.53 4.06
C VAL A 128 17.57 -13.15 3.62
N LEU A 129 16.99 -12.56 2.57
CA LEU A 129 17.38 -11.24 2.08
C LEU A 129 17.18 -10.16 3.14
N GLU A 130 16.04 -10.18 3.84
CA GLU A 130 15.77 -9.26 4.95
C GLU A 130 16.79 -9.43 6.08
N LEU A 131 17.14 -10.66 6.47
CA LEU A 131 18.14 -10.92 7.52
C LEU A 131 19.55 -10.49 7.12
N MET A 132 19.94 -10.67 5.86
CA MET A 132 21.23 -10.17 5.35
C MET A 132 21.29 -8.65 5.42
N ILE A 133 20.24 -7.98 4.95
CA ILE A 133 20.15 -6.52 4.98
C ILE A 133 20.04 -5.99 6.42
N ASP A 134 19.40 -6.74 7.32
CA ASP A 134 19.32 -6.42 8.75
C ASP A 134 20.70 -6.38 9.42
N LYS A 135 21.62 -7.27 9.01
CA LYS A 135 22.99 -7.35 9.55
C LYS A 135 23.89 -6.21 9.07
N LEU A 136 23.78 -5.79 7.80
CA LEU A 136 24.58 -4.69 7.23
C LEU A 136 24.19 -3.32 7.82
N GLY A 137 22.89 -3.07 8.01
CA GLY A 137 22.43 -1.83 8.62
C GLY A 137 21.12 -1.29 8.05
N LYS A 138 20.66 -0.16 8.60
CA LYS A 138 19.33 0.41 8.32
C LYS A 138 19.23 1.19 7.02
N ASP A 139 20.36 1.49 6.37
CA ASP A 139 20.40 2.35 5.20
C ASP A 139 20.31 1.60 3.87
N ILE A 140 20.49 0.28 3.86
CA ILE A 140 20.25 -0.53 2.67
C ILE A 140 18.77 -0.78 2.45
N ARG A 141 18.39 -0.75 1.17
CA ARG A 141 17.06 -1.04 0.65
C ARG A 141 17.19 -1.87 -0.62
N TYR A 142 16.15 -2.63 -0.93
CA TYR A 142 16.08 -3.43 -2.15
C TYR A 142 14.79 -3.16 -2.91
N GLY A 143 14.79 -3.28 -4.23
CA GLY A 143 13.61 -3.03 -5.05
C GLY A 143 13.76 -3.51 -6.47
N TYR A 144 12.70 -3.36 -7.25
CA TYR A 144 12.73 -3.69 -8.67
C TYR A 144 13.09 -2.48 -9.52
N ARG A 145 14.13 -2.61 -10.35
CA ARG A 145 14.49 -1.61 -11.37
C ARG A 145 14.94 -2.32 -12.64
N HIS A 146 14.48 -1.86 -13.80
CA HIS A 146 14.96 -2.32 -15.12
C HIS A 146 14.98 -3.84 -15.35
N GLY A 147 14.06 -4.61 -14.77
CA GLY A 147 14.05 -6.07 -14.94
C GLY A 147 14.90 -6.84 -13.93
N VAL A 148 15.59 -6.16 -13.01
CA VAL A 148 16.49 -6.78 -12.03
C VAL A 148 16.11 -6.40 -10.59
N LEU A 149 16.52 -7.24 -9.65
CA LEU A 149 16.49 -6.92 -8.23
C LEU A 149 17.66 -5.98 -7.94
N TRP A 150 17.35 -4.72 -7.66
CA TRP A 150 18.32 -3.68 -7.37
C TRP A 150 18.44 -3.47 -5.86
N ILE A 151 19.67 -3.50 -5.35
CA ILE A 151 20.01 -3.26 -3.95
C ILE A 151 20.83 -1.97 -3.89
N GLY A 152 20.45 -1.03 -3.03
CA GLY A 152 21.15 0.24 -2.92
C GLY A 152 20.88 0.98 -1.61
N LEU A 153 21.47 2.15 -1.49
CA LEU A 153 21.35 3.00 -0.30
C LEU A 153 20.03 3.77 -0.30
N ARG A 154 19.52 4.08 0.90
CA ARG A 154 18.32 4.89 1.11
C ARG A 154 18.39 6.24 0.37
N GLY A 155 19.58 6.85 0.30
CA GLY A 155 19.79 8.14 -0.37
C GLY A 155 19.67 8.09 -1.90
N GLU A 156 19.95 6.95 -2.53
CA GLU A 156 19.89 6.78 -4.00
C GLU A 156 18.46 6.59 -4.53
N ILE A 157 17.50 6.52 -3.61
CA ILE A 157 16.12 6.18 -3.91
C ILE A 157 15.35 7.46 -4.16
N LYS A 158 15.17 7.77 -5.44
CA LYS A 158 14.19 8.77 -5.86
C LYS A 158 12.80 8.16 -5.77
N ASP A 159 12.13 8.38 -4.65
CA ASP A 159 10.71 8.03 -4.51
C ASP A 159 9.90 8.80 -5.55
N ARG A 160 9.23 8.06 -6.43
CA ARG A 160 8.29 8.66 -7.38
C ARG A 160 6.95 8.84 -6.66
N LEU A 161 6.69 10.07 -6.20
CA LEU A 161 5.36 10.46 -5.74
C LEU A 161 4.40 10.41 -6.95
N VAL A 162 3.47 9.46 -6.94
CA VAL A 162 2.41 9.35 -7.95
C VAL A 162 1.10 9.79 -7.33
N LEU A 163 0.61 10.96 -7.74
CA LEU A 163 -0.71 11.43 -7.37
C LEU A 163 -1.75 10.75 -8.25
N ARG A 164 -2.72 10.07 -7.64
CA ARG A 164 -3.85 9.44 -8.32
C ARG A 164 -5.12 10.14 -7.87
N PHE A 165 -5.84 10.72 -8.83
CA PHE A 165 -7.18 11.24 -8.60
C PHE A 165 -8.17 10.09 -8.78
N TYR A 166 -9.05 9.91 -7.79
CA TYR A 166 -10.20 9.01 -7.89
C TYR A 166 -11.45 9.87 -7.86
N ASP A 167 -12.34 9.64 -8.83
CA ASP A 167 -13.67 10.21 -8.77
C ASP A 167 -14.50 9.43 -7.74
N VAL A 168 -15.06 10.15 -6.77
CA VAL A 168 -15.91 9.59 -5.69
C VAL A 168 -17.37 9.95 -5.88
N SER A 169 -17.75 10.51 -7.03
CA SER A 169 -19.12 10.92 -7.34
C SER A 169 -20.12 9.78 -7.14
N ASP A 170 -19.77 8.54 -7.49
CA ASP A 170 -20.65 7.37 -7.30
C ASP A 170 -20.87 7.00 -5.81
N ILE A 171 -19.92 7.33 -4.92
CA ILE A 171 -20.04 7.07 -3.48
C ILE A 171 -20.85 8.18 -2.80
N VAL A 172 -20.67 9.43 -3.25
CA VAL A 172 -21.27 10.62 -2.63
C VAL A 172 -22.68 10.88 -3.16
N ASN A 173 -22.93 10.63 -4.45
CA ASN A 173 -24.24 10.85 -5.04
C ASN A 173 -25.18 9.72 -4.64
N LYS A 174 -26.37 10.09 -4.17
CA LYS A 174 -27.46 9.12 -4.02
C LYS A 174 -27.85 8.63 -5.41
N LYS A 175 -27.91 7.31 -5.60
CA LYS A 175 -28.47 6.73 -6.83
C LYS A 175 -29.85 7.35 -7.06
N PRO A 176 -30.12 7.88 -8.26
CA PRO A 176 -31.46 8.35 -8.58
C PRO A 176 -32.44 7.20 -8.40
N ASP A 177 -33.58 7.49 -7.81
CA ASP A 177 -34.69 6.55 -7.80
C ASP A 177 -35.21 6.45 -9.24
N PHE A 178 -35.27 5.23 -9.78
CA PHE A 178 -35.74 4.96 -11.12
C PHE A 178 -37.17 4.42 -11.01
N PRO A 179 -38.20 5.28 -10.97
CA PRO A 179 -39.57 4.82 -10.87
C PRO A 179 -39.88 3.90 -12.04
N ALA A 180 -40.44 2.73 -11.74
CA ALA A 180 -40.80 1.77 -12.76
C ALA A 180 -41.80 2.38 -13.75
N PRO A 181 -41.63 2.17 -15.07
CA PRO A 181 -42.67 2.47 -16.04
C PRO A 181 -43.95 1.76 -15.62
N LYS A 182 -45.10 2.45 -15.72
CA LYS A 182 -46.40 1.82 -15.49
C LYS A 182 -46.60 0.76 -16.57
N LEU A 183 -46.41 -0.50 -16.21
CA LEU A 183 -46.76 -1.63 -17.07
C LEU A 183 -48.29 -1.68 -17.14
N GLY A 184 -48.85 -1.59 -18.34
CA GLY A 184 -50.28 -1.78 -18.58
C GLY A 184 -50.69 -3.24 -18.45
N LEU A 185 -50.50 -3.83 -17.26
CA LEU A 185 -50.88 -5.22 -16.96
C LEU A 185 -52.40 -5.38 -16.81
N ASP A 186 -53.14 -4.28 -16.71
CA ASP A 186 -54.60 -4.26 -16.59
C ASP A 186 -55.34 -4.83 -17.82
N GLY A 187 -54.66 -4.92 -18.97
CA GLY A 187 -55.23 -5.48 -20.21
C GLY A 187 -54.97 -6.98 -20.42
N LEU A 188 -54.12 -7.61 -19.60
CA LEU A 188 -53.80 -9.02 -19.76
C LEU A 188 -54.84 -9.87 -19.01
N LYS A 189 -56.03 -10.02 -19.61
CA LYS A 189 -56.96 -11.08 -19.23
C LYS A 189 -56.27 -12.41 -19.49
N TRP A 190 -55.74 -13.01 -18.44
CA TRP A 190 -55.39 -14.43 -18.48
C TRP A 190 -56.69 -15.18 -18.75
N GLY A 191 -56.71 -15.98 -19.81
CA GLY A 191 -57.89 -16.71 -20.25
C GLY A 191 -58.29 -17.72 -19.19
N ASP A 192 -59.40 -17.44 -18.51
CA ASP A 192 -60.25 -18.48 -17.97
C ASP A 192 -61.13 -18.95 -19.13
N ASP A 193 -60.54 -19.80 -19.98
CA ASP A 193 -61.27 -20.59 -20.97
C ASP A 193 -61.95 -21.76 -20.22
N GLU A 194 -63.24 -21.64 -19.95
CA GLU A 194 -64.17 -22.76 -19.70
C GLU A 194 -65.51 -22.54 -20.40
#